data_AF-A0A523XAE7-F1
#
_entry.id   AF-A0A523XAE7-F1
#
_cell.length_a   1.000
_cell.length_b   1.000
_cell.length_c   1.000
_cell.angle_alpha   90.00
_cell.angle_beta   90.00
_cell.angle_gamma   90.00
#
_symmetry.space_group_name_H-M   'P 1'
#
loop_
_entity.id
_entity.type
_entity.pdbx_description
1 polymer ?
#
loop_
_entity_poly.entity_id
_entity_poly.type
_entity_poly.pdbx_seq_one_letter_code
_entity_poly.pdbx_strand_id
1 'polypeptide(L)' 'MKLIVGLGNPGGRYVNNRHNVGFRCVDYFARKQGISLRQRKARSQSGVGEVGGTKVV' A
#
# COMPACT_ATOMS: atom_id res chain seq x y z
N MET A 1 6.59 -7.97 -13.37
CA MET A 1 5.53 -7.51 -12.43
C MET A 1 6.02 -7.75 -11.02
N LYS A 2 5.87 -6.78 -10.11
CA LYS A 2 6.24 -6.91 -8.69
C LYS A 2 5.03 -6.61 -7.80
N LEU A 3 5.00 -7.22 -6.62
CA LEU A 3 4.01 -6.96 -5.58
C LEU A 3 4.70 -6.30 -4.39
N ILE A 4 4.20 -5.15 -3.95
CA ILE A 4 4.71 -4.42 -2.79
C ILE A 4 3.66 -4.52 -1.68
N VAL A 5 4.03 -5.15 -0.56
CA VAL A 5 3.08 -5.41 0.53
C VAL A 5 3.47 -4.62 1.77
N GLY A 6 2.51 -3.83 2.27
CA GLY A 6 2.59 -3.19 3.57
C GLY A 6 1.81 -4.02 4.57
N LEU A 7 2.45 -4.52 5.63
CA LEU A 7 1.76 -5.20 6.73
C LEU A 7 1.31 -4.21 7.80
N GLY A 8 0.21 -4.54 8.47
CA GLY A 8 -0.38 -3.71 9.51
C GLY A 8 -1.77 -4.19 9.92
N ASN A 9 -2.33 -3.54 10.94
CA ASN A 9 -3.67 -3.80 11.45
C ASN A 9 -4.67 -2.74 10.93
N PRO A 10 -5.86 -3.15 10.44
CA PRO A 10 -6.87 -2.21 9.96
C PRO A 10 -7.62 -1.52 11.11
N GLY A 11 -8.00 -0.25 10.89
CA GLY A 11 -8.82 0.55 11.81
C GLY A 11 -8.07 1.70 12.48
N GLY A 12 -8.81 2.77 12.81
CA GLY A 12 -8.24 4.04 13.29
C GLY A 12 -7.35 3.92 14.53
N ARG A 13 -7.66 2.98 15.43
CA ARG A 13 -6.88 2.74 16.67
C ARG A 13 -5.43 2.30 16.43
N TYR A 14 -5.09 1.81 15.24
CA TYR A 14 -3.75 1.28 14.94
C TYR A 14 -2.87 2.21 14.11
N VAL A 15 -3.39 3.38 13.69
CA VAL A 15 -2.72 4.29 12.74
C VAL A 15 -1.30 4.67 13.19
N ASN A 16 -1.09 4.87 14.50
CA ASN A 16 0.20 5.28 15.07
C ASN A 16 0.99 4.14 15.74
N ASN A 17 0.59 2.87 15.53
CA ASN A 17 1.33 1.72 16.05
C ASN A 17 2.56 1.43 15.18
N ARG A 18 3.71 1.08 15.79
CA ARG A 18 4.92 0.61 15.10
C ARG A 18 4.64 -0.58 14.18
N HIS A 19 3.67 -1.43 14.52
CA HIS A 19 3.21 -2.55 13.69
C HIS A 19 2.62 -2.12 12.34
N ASN A 20 2.17 -0.86 12.21
CA ASN A 20 1.59 -0.31 10.98
C ASN A 20 2.61 0.46 10.13
N VAL A 21 3.91 0.35 10.42
CA VAL A 21 4.94 0.98 9.59
C VAL A 21 4.88 0.52 8.13
N GLY A 22 4.52 -0.74 7.88
CA GLY A 22 4.33 -1.28 6.52
C GLY A 22 3.24 -0.56 5.75
N PHE A 23 2.06 -0.35 6.36
CA PHE A 23 0.97 0.45 5.78
C PHE A 23 1.44 1.88 5.45
N ARG A 24 2.15 2.54 6.39
CA ARG A 24 2.65 3.90 6.19
C ARG A 24 3.65 4.01 5.03
N CYS A 25 4.52 3.02 4.88
CA CYS A 25 5.47 2.95 3.76
C CYS A 25 4.75 2.83 2.42
N VAL A 26 3.76 1.93 2.32
CA VAL A 26 2.99 1.73 1.08
C VAL A 26 2.12 2.94 0.75
N ASP A 27 1.46 3.57 1.74
CA ASP A 27 0.68 4.79 1.53
C ASP A 27 1.56 5.93 1.00
N TYR A 28 2.74 6.14 1.62
CA TYR A 28 3.68 7.15 1.16
C TYR A 28 4.20 6.86 -0.26
N PHE A 29 4.57 5.60 -0.53
CA PHE A 29 5.02 5.17 -1.85
C PHE A 29 3.95 5.39 -2.91
N ALA A 30 2.72 4.92 -2.66
CA ALA A 30 1.60 5.05 -3.58
C ALA A 30 1.31 6.53 -3.88
N ARG A 31 1.29 7.40 -2.85
CA ARG A 31 1.14 8.86 -3.04
C ARG A 31 2.26 9.46 -3.88
N LYS A 32 3.52 9.07 -3.64
CA LYS A 32 4.68 9.57 -4.39
C LYS A 32 4.65 9.16 -5.87
N GLN A 33 4.08 7.99 -6.17
CA GLN A 33 3.98 7.43 -7.52
C GLN A 33 2.64 7.74 -8.21
N GLY A 34 1.72 8.47 -7.57
CA GLY A 34 0.38 8.74 -8.11
C GLY A 34 -0.53 7.51 -8.21
N ILE A 35 -0.26 6.46 -7.43
CA ILE A 35 -1.02 5.20 -7.44
C ILE A 35 -2.19 5.30 -6.45
N SER A 36 -3.40 5.04 -6.95
CA SER A 36 -4.62 5.04 -6.14
C SER A 36 -4.92 3.66 -5.54
N LEU A 37 -4.83 3.53 -4.22
CA LEU A 37 -5.18 2.32 -3.46
C LEU A 37 -6.70 2.20 -3.26
N ARG A 38 -7.49 2.01 -4.33
CA ARG A 38 -8.98 1.95 -4.27
C ARG A 38 -9.56 0.54 -4.41
N GLN A 39 -8.76 -0.41 -4.88
CA GLN A 39 -9.26 -1.77 -5.09
C GLN A 39 -9.32 -2.49 -3.76
N ARG A 40 -10.42 -3.19 -3.51
CA ARG A 40 -10.56 -4.12 -2.38
C ARG A 40 -10.66 -5.53 -2.94
N LYS A 41 -9.66 -6.36 -2.67
CA LYS A 41 -9.60 -7.74 -3.14
C LYS A 41 -8.84 -8.58 -2.14
N ALA A 42 -9.20 -9.85 -1.96
CA ALA A 42 -8.47 -10.79 -1.10
C ALA A 42 -8.19 -10.26 0.32
N ARG A 43 -9.15 -9.52 0.91
CA ARG A 43 -9.03 -8.87 2.23
C ARG A 43 -7.90 -7.85 2.34
N SER A 44 -7.47 -7.26 1.23
CA SER A 44 -6.51 -6.16 1.16
C SER A 44 -7.09 -4.94 0.43
N GLN A 45 -6.43 -3.81 0.61
CA GLN A 45 -6.60 -2.60 -0.20
C GLN A 45 -5.39 -2.48 -1.12
N SER A 46 -5.62 -2.33 -2.42
CA SER A 46 -4.56 -2.36 -3.44
C SER A 46 -4.77 -1.32 -4.54
N GLY A 47 -3.70 -1.08 -5.30
CA GLY A 47 -3.68 -0.26 -6.51
C GLY A 47 -2.74 -0.91 -7.52
N VAL A 48 -2.71 -0.38 -8.74
CA VAL A 48 -1.79 -0.84 -9.79
C VAL A 48 -1.17 0.39 -10.43
N GLY A 49 0.13 0.34 -10.69
CA GLY A 49 0.85 1.42 -11.36
C GLY A 49 2.11 0.92 -12.05
N GLU A 50 2.91 1.86 -12.54
CA GLU A 50 4.20 1.60 -13.16
C GLU A 50 5.27 2.46 -12.48
N VAL A 51 6.39 1.84 -12.10
CA VAL A 51 7.51 2.51 -11.42
C VAL A 51 8.80 2.03 -12.08
N GLY A 52 9.54 2.96 -12.68
CA GLY A 52 10.79 2.65 -13.38
C GLY A 52 10.63 1.59 -14.48
N GLY A 53 9.58 1.70 -15.30
CA GLY A 53 9.27 0.72 -16.36
C GLY A 53 8.75 -0.63 -15.86
N THR A 54 8.56 -0.80 -14.54
CA THR A 54 8.05 -2.05 -13.96
C THR A 54 6.63 -1.88 -13.46
N LYS A 55 5.71 -2.71 -13.97
CA LYS A 55 4.35 -2.81 -13.42
C LYS A 55 4.40 -3.33 -11.98
N VAL A 56 3.77 -2.57 -11.07
CA VAL A 56 3.68 -2.86 -9.64
C VAL A 56 2.23 -2.98 -9.20
N VAL A 57 2.01 -3.85 -8.22
CA VAL A 57 0.77 -4.02 -7.46
C VAL A 57 1.05 -3.70 -5.99
#